data_AF-A0A6J8BGT8-F1
#
_entry.id   AF-A0A6J8BGT8-F1
#
_cell.length_a   1.000
_cell.length_b   1.000
_cell.length_c   1.000
_cell.angle_alpha   90.00
_cell.angle_beta   90.00
_cell.angle_gamma   90.00
#
_symmetry.space_group_name_H-M   'P 1'
#
loop_
_entity.id
_entity.type
_entity.pdbx_description
1 polymer ?
#
loop_
_entity_poly.entity_id
_entity_poly.type
_entity_poly.pdbx_seq_one_letter_code
_entity_poly.pdbx_strand_id
1 'polypeptide(L)'
;MSINDTEDLGEFFTSLLNVFENTNRNLNRPWTAHDITLIENNSRRLESCLEILNVMLSVLDPGSDLNLTIETLYSTGHDLFGQATQMLHTLNIEEGLIMLMMRRRRFAVQETSTGRPKYNLNQSIMYLYESGMSWSRMARLHNISKSFLSYMYMSMGMGIVKP
;
A
#
# COMPACT_ATOMS: atom_id res chain seq x y z
N MET A 1 39.94 0.41 -10.84
CA MET A 1 38.72 -0.28 -10.37
C MET A 1 38.83 -1.71 -10.83
N SER A 2 39.04 -2.64 -9.88
CA SER A 2 39.15 -4.07 -10.19
C SER A 2 37.85 -4.76 -9.83
N ILE A 3 37.19 -5.34 -10.83
CA ILE A 3 36.55 -6.68 -10.87
C ILE A 3 36.16 -7.28 -9.50
N ASN A 4 35.43 -6.51 -8.70
CA ASN A 4 34.37 -6.96 -7.78
C ASN A 4 33.01 -6.37 -8.24
N ASP A 5 33.02 -5.54 -9.30
CA ASP A 5 31.90 -4.71 -9.74
C ASP A 5 30.77 -5.46 -10.49
N THR A 6 30.98 -6.73 -10.88
CA THR A 6 29.97 -7.51 -11.63
C THR A 6 29.05 -8.35 -10.75
N GLU A 7 29.51 -8.81 -9.58
CA GLU A 7 28.66 -9.51 -8.61
C GLU A 7 27.61 -8.55 -8.02
N ASP A 8 28.04 -7.35 -7.61
CA ASP A 8 27.16 -6.31 -7.08
C ASP A 8 26.08 -5.88 -8.08
N LEU A 9 26.44 -5.81 -9.38
CA LEU A 9 25.49 -5.51 -10.45
C LEU A 9 24.48 -6.63 -10.67
N GLY A 10 24.93 -7.89 -10.57
CA GLY A 10 24.08 -9.08 -10.66
C GLY A 10 23.10 -9.18 -9.48
N GLU A 11 23.57 -8.92 -8.26
CA GLU A 11 22.73 -8.84 -7.06
C GLU A 11 21.70 -7.71 -7.15
N PHE A 12 22.10 -6.54 -7.67
CA PHE A 12 21.19 -5.44 -7.93
C PHE A 12 20.08 -5.84 -8.90
N PHE A 13 20.42 -6.40 -10.07
CA PHE A 13 19.41 -6.82 -11.05
C PHE A 13 18.51 -7.94 -10.51
N THR A 14 19.05 -8.87 -9.73
CA THR A 14 18.26 -9.91 -9.07
C THR A 14 17.28 -9.31 -8.06
N SER A 15 17.72 -8.35 -7.27
CA SER A 15 16.87 -7.62 -6.32
C SER A 15 15.76 -6.85 -7.03
N LEU A 16 16.09 -6.19 -8.14
CA LEU A 16 15.14 -5.44 -8.97
C LEU A 16 14.07 -6.35 -9.59
N LEU A 17 14.48 -7.47 -10.18
CA LEU A 17 13.57 -8.48 -10.74
C LEU A 17 12.65 -9.04 -9.66
N ASN A 18 13.16 -9.32 -8.45
CA ASN A 18 12.33 -9.74 -7.33
C ASN A 18 11.28 -8.69 -6.95
N VAL A 19 11.60 -7.39 -7.01
CA VAL A 19 10.62 -6.33 -6.77
C VAL A 19 9.56 -6.32 -7.87
N PHE A 20 9.96 -6.50 -9.13
CA PHE A 20 9.03 -6.54 -10.27
C PHE A 20 8.10 -7.75 -10.19
N GLU A 21 8.63 -8.95 -9.97
CA GLU A 21 7.83 -10.18 -9.83
C GLU A 21 6.87 -10.11 -8.65
N ASN A 22 7.32 -9.62 -7.50
CA ASN A 22 6.46 -9.46 -6.33
C ASN A 22 5.36 -8.44 -6.59
N THR A 23 5.67 -7.33 -7.27
CA THR A 23 4.66 -6.33 -7.63
C THR A 23 3.65 -6.94 -8.58
N ASN A 24 4.10 -7.57 -9.66
CA ASN A 24 3.25 -8.19 -10.67
C ASN A 24 2.33 -9.28 -10.05
N ARG A 25 2.86 -10.13 -9.17
CA ARG A 25 2.08 -11.14 -8.46
C ARG A 25 1.01 -10.52 -7.56
N ASN A 26 1.33 -9.41 -6.90
CA ASN A 26 0.40 -8.71 -6.01
C ASN A 26 -0.66 -7.90 -6.77
N LEU A 27 -0.37 -7.44 -7.98
CA LEU A 27 -1.36 -6.76 -8.82
C LEU A 27 -2.37 -7.73 -9.43
N ASN A 28 -1.94 -8.95 -9.76
CA ASN A 28 -2.79 -9.95 -10.43
C ASN A 28 -3.58 -10.86 -9.48
N ARG A 29 -3.44 -10.71 -8.16
CA ARG A 29 -4.20 -11.50 -7.19
C ARG A 29 -5.53 -10.83 -6.84
N PRO A 30 -6.56 -11.59 -6.42
CA PRO A 30 -7.77 -11.01 -5.85
C PRO A 30 -7.41 -10.10 -4.68
N TRP A 31 -7.91 -8.86 -4.71
CA TRP A 31 -7.52 -7.85 -3.75
C TRP A 31 -8.37 -7.91 -2.47
N THR A 32 -7.76 -7.50 -1.37
CA THR A 32 -8.35 -7.29 -0.05
C THR A 32 -7.97 -5.89 0.45
N ALA A 33 -8.69 -5.30 1.40
CA ALA A 33 -8.33 -3.95 1.90
C ALA A 33 -6.98 -3.91 2.67
N HIS A 34 -6.37 -5.06 2.99
CA HIS A 34 -5.00 -5.15 3.50
C HIS A 34 -3.97 -4.85 2.39
N ASP A 35 -4.37 -5.01 1.13
CA ASP A 35 -3.48 -4.91 -0.03
C ASP A 35 -3.14 -3.47 -0.40
N ILE A 36 -3.94 -2.47 0.01
CA ILE A 36 -3.62 -1.08 -0.30
C ILE A 36 -2.27 -0.68 0.32
N THR A 37 -2.00 -1.09 1.56
CA THR A 37 -0.71 -0.78 2.21
C THR A 37 0.45 -1.55 1.56
N LEU A 38 0.19 -2.77 1.10
CA LEU A 38 1.19 -3.57 0.39
C LEU A 38 1.52 -2.98 -0.98
N ILE A 39 0.50 -2.58 -1.75
CA ILE A 39 0.65 -1.98 -3.08
C ILE A 39 1.28 -0.59 -2.95
N GLU A 40 0.94 0.20 -1.93
CA GLU A 40 1.62 1.49 -1.62
C GLU A 40 3.12 1.27 -1.40
N ASN A 41 3.49 0.27 -0.60
CA ASN A 41 4.89 -0.03 -0.31
C ASN A 41 5.63 -0.55 -1.56
N ASN A 42 5.00 -1.43 -2.33
CA ASN A 42 5.57 -1.93 -3.58
C ASN A 42 5.75 -0.79 -4.60
N SER A 43 4.78 0.11 -4.71
CA SER A 43 4.86 1.27 -5.61
C SER A 43 6.04 2.18 -5.26
N ARG A 44 6.25 2.50 -3.97
CA ARG A 44 7.41 3.30 -3.53
C ARG A 44 8.74 2.61 -3.83
N ARG A 45 8.82 1.29 -3.60
CA ARG A 45 10.03 0.53 -3.92
C ARG A 45 10.31 0.53 -5.42
N LEU A 46 9.27 0.37 -6.23
CA LEU A 46 9.35 0.37 -7.67
C LEU A 46 9.77 1.75 -8.22
N GLU A 47 9.25 2.83 -7.63
CA GLU A 47 9.66 4.22 -7.92
C GLU A 47 11.16 4.41 -7.66
N SER A 48 11.67 4.01 -6.49
CA SER A 48 13.11 4.09 -6.20
C SER A 48 13.97 3.26 -7.17
N CYS A 49 13.48 2.08 -7.57
CA CYS A 49 14.16 1.27 -8.58
C CYS A 49 14.20 1.97 -9.94
N LEU A 50 13.12 2.62 -10.35
CA LEU A 50 13.04 3.38 -11.60
C LEU A 50 13.96 4.61 -11.60
N GLU A 51 14.06 5.32 -10.47
CA GLU A 51 15.01 6.43 -10.32
C GLU A 51 16.45 5.96 -10.55
N ILE A 52 16.84 4.83 -9.97
CA ILE A 52 18.18 4.25 -10.15
C ILE A 52 18.41 3.86 -11.62
N LEU A 53 17.47 3.15 -12.24
CA LEU A 53 17.58 2.76 -13.66
C LEU A 53 17.69 3.99 -14.57
N ASN A 54 16.94 5.06 -14.29
CA ASN A 54 17.01 6.30 -15.06
C ASN A 54 18.39 6.98 -14.93
N VAL A 55 18.99 6.97 -13.73
CA VAL A 55 20.38 7.42 -13.55
C VAL A 55 21.31 6.54 -14.37
N MET A 56 21.18 5.21 -14.31
CA MET A 56 22.03 4.30 -15.10
C MET A 56 21.94 4.57 -16.60
N LEU A 57 20.74 4.83 -17.15
CA LEU A 57 20.57 5.21 -18.56
C LEU A 57 21.29 6.51 -18.93
N SER A 58 21.40 7.46 -18.00
CA SER A 58 22.05 8.75 -18.25
C SER A 58 23.58 8.71 -18.29
N VAL A 59 24.19 7.67 -17.68
CA VAL A 59 25.66 7.50 -17.63
C VAL A 59 26.20 6.42 -18.57
N LEU A 60 25.34 5.56 -19.10
CA LEU A 60 25.76 4.50 -20.02
C LEU A 60 25.82 5.00 -21.47
N ASP A 61 26.75 4.44 -22.23
CA ASP A 61 26.87 4.70 -23.65
C ASP A 61 25.57 4.29 -24.38
N PRO A 62 24.92 5.25 -25.09
CA PRO A 62 23.71 4.97 -25.84
C PRO A 62 23.94 3.86 -26.87
N GLY A 63 23.06 2.86 -26.90
CA GLY A 63 23.15 1.74 -27.84
C GLY A 63 24.11 0.62 -27.44
N SER A 64 24.73 0.67 -26.26
CA SER A 64 25.38 -0.50 -25.67
C SER A 64 24.34 -1.56 -25.26
N ASP A 65 24.71 -2.85 -25.29
CA ASP A 65 23.82 -3.96 -24.88
C ASP A 65 23.29 -3.79 -23.45
N LEU A 66 24.12 -3.23 -22.56
CA LEU A 66 23.73 -2.92 -21.18
C LEU A 66 22.70 -1.78 -21.14
N ASN A 67 22.87 -0.73 -21.95
CA ASN A 67 21.91 0.37 -22.06
C ASN A 67 20.55 -0.16 -22.55
N LEU A 68 20.52 -0.97 -23.62
CA LEU A 68 19.29 -1.60 -24.13
C LEU A 68 18.59 -2.50 -23.08
N THR A 69 19.39 -3.25 -22.30
CA THR A 69 18.86 -4.08 -21.20
C THR A 69 18.20 -3.22 -20.13
N ILE A 70 18.85 -2.12 -19.72
CA ILE A 70 18.33 -1.20 -18.72
C ILE A 70 17.11 -0.44 -19.26
N GLU A 71 17.06 -0.07 -20.54
CA GLU A 71 15.88 0.54 -21.17
C GLU A 71 14.67 -0.40 -21.10
N THR A 72 14.89 -1.68 -21.36
CA THR A 72 13.85 -2.71 -21.27
C THR A 72 13.34 -2.87 -19.83
N LEU A 73 14.26 -2.91 -18.86
CA LEU A 73 13.91 -2.97 -17.43
C LEU A 73 13.18 -1.72 -16.96
N TYR A 74 13.60 -0.54 -17.41
CA TYR A 74 12.98 0.73 -17.08
C TYR A 74 11.55 0.79 -17.63
N SER A 75 11.36 0.42 -18.91
CA SER A 75 10.04 0.35 -19.54
C SER A 75 9.10 -0.62 -18.80
N THR A 76 9.57 -1.84 -18.51
CA THR A 76 8.80 -2.86 -17.77
C THR A 76 8.43 -2.37 -16.38
N GLY A 77 9.38 -1.78 -15.65
CA GLY A 77 9.13 -1.21 -14.33
C GLY A 77 8.14 -0.06 -14.39
N HIS A 78 8.23 0.82 -15.40
CA HIS A 78 7.34 1.96 -15.56
C HIS A 78 5.89 1.50 -15.83
N ASP A 79 5.70 0.45 -16.62
CA ASP A 79 4.37 -0.16 -16.85
C ASP A 79 3.80 -0.75 -15.55
N LEU A 80 4.61 -1.47 -14.78
CA LEU A 80 4.21 -1.99 -13.47
C LEU A 80 3.86 -0.87 -12.48
N PHE A 81 4.58 0.26 -12.53
CA PHE A 81 4.31 1.43 -11.72
C PHE A 81 2.95 2.05 -12.07
N GLY A 82 2.68 2.20 -13.38
CA GLY A 82 1.42 2.71 -13.88
C GLY A 82 0.23 1.84 -13.44
N GLN A 83 0.36 0.52 -13.57
CA GLN A 83 -0.64 -0.43 -13.10
C GLN A 83 -0.88 -0.35 -11.59
N ALA A 84 0.20 -0.29 -10.80
CA ALA A 84 0.09 -0.17 -9.34
C ALA A 84 -0.58 1.13 -8.92
N THR A 85 -0.25 2.24 -9.58
CA THR A 85 -0.87 3.55 -9.35
C THR A 85 -2.36 3.54 -9.68
N GLN A 86 -2.75 2.95 -10.81
CA GLN A 86 -4.16 2.82 -11.20
C GLN A 86 -4.94 1.94 -10.22
N MET A 87 -4.34 0.84 -9.76
CA MET A 87 -4.94 -0.04 -8.75
C MET A 87 -5.10 0.69 -7.41
N LEU A 88 -4.08 1.42 -6.95
CA LEU A 88 -4.18 2.26 -5.75
C LEU A 88 -5.27 3.31 -5.87
N HIS A 89 -5.37 3.97 -7.02
CA HIS A 89 -6.42 4.94 -7.28
C HIS A 89 -7.81 4.28 -7.17
N THR A 90 -8.00 3.13 -7.79
CA THR A 90 -9.27 2.39 -7.77
C THR A 90 -9.65 2.00 -6.34
N LEU A 91 -8.71 1.43 -5.59
CA LEU A 91 -8.91 1.04 -4.19
C LEU A 91 -9.24 2.24 -3.29
N ASN A 92 -8.60 3.40 -3.53
CA ASN A 92 -8.90 4.63 -2.81
C ASN A 92 -10.30 5.19 -3.14
N ILE A 93 -10.77 5.07 -4.40
CA ILE A 93 -12.15 5.43 -4.77
C ILE A 93 -13.14 4.51 -4.05
N GLU A 94 -12.93 3.19 -4.11
CA GLU A 94 -13.80 2.22 -3.46
C GLU A 94 -13.86 2.43 -1.95
N GLU A 95 -12.72 2.73 -1.31
CA GLU A 95 -12.66 3.14 0.09
C GLU A 95 -13.47 4.43 0.33
N GLY A 96 -13.32 5.44 -0.52
CA GLY A 96 -14.11 6.68 -0.46
C GLY A 96 -15.62 6.43 -0.59
N LEU A 97 -16.04 5.51 -1.45
CA LEU A 97 -17.43 5.10 -1.61
C LEU A 97 -17.94 4.36 -0.37
N ILE A 98 -17.15 3.46 0.21
CA ILE A 98 -17.44 2.80 1.49
C ILE A 98 -17.61 3.84 2.59
N MET A 99 -16.71 4.83 2.67
CA MET A 99 -16.80 5.93 3.63
C MET A 99 -18.06 6.78 3.44
N LEU A 100 -18.46 7.06 2.20
CA LEU A 100 -19.68 7.80 1.90
C LEU A 100 -20.93 7.00 2.31
N MET A 101 -20.96 5.69 2.03
CA MET A 101 -22.04 4.80 2.50
C MET A 101 -22.07 4.73 4.04
N MET A 102 -20.91 4.71 4.70
CA MET A 102 -20.77 4.78 6.16
C MET A 102 -21.27 6.11 6.74
N ARG A 103 -20.93 7.25 6.11
CA ARG A 103 -21.41 8.58 6.52
C ARG A 103 -22.91 8.69 6.38
N ARG A 104 -23.50 8.13 5.32
CA ARG A 104 -24.97 8.04 5.18
C ARG A 104 -25.63 7.19 6.29
N ARG A 105 -24.89 6.25 6.89
CA ARG A 105 -25.34 5.44 8.04
C ARG A 105 -25.04 6.08 9.40
N ARG A 106 -24.31 7.21 9.46
CA ARG A 106 -23.83 7.84 10.69
C ARG A 106 -24.22 9.30 10.77
N PHE A 107 -25.39 9.61 11.34
CA PHE A 107 -25.57 10.73 12.28
C PHE A 107 -26.84 10.50 13.12
N ALA A 108 -26.84 9.43 13.92
CA ALA A 108 -27.64 9.38 15.14
C ALA A 108 -26.67 9.61 16.30
N VAL A 109 -26.42 10.89 16.63
CA VAL A 109 -25.71 11.25 17.85
C VAL A 109 -26.63 10.87 19.00
N GLN A 110 -26.26 9.86 19.79
CA GLN A 110 -26.91 9.67 21.09
C GLN A 110 -26.30 10.70 22.04
N GLU A 111 -27.11 11.69 22.45
CA GLU A 111 -26.77 12.54 23.57
C GLU A 111 -26.55 11.65 24.80
N THR A 112 -25.36 11.73 25.38
CA THR A 112 -25.10 11.14 26.69
C THR A 112 -25.36 12.20 27.74
N SER A 113 -25.97 11.79 28.86
CA SER A 113 -26.24 12.65 30.01
C SER A 113 -25.00 13.22 30.71
N THR A 114 -23.78 12.86 30.27
CA THR A 114 -22.50 13.17 30.92
C THR A 114 -21.56 14.06 30.09
N GLY A 115 -22.04 14.66 29.00
CA GLY A 115 -21.33 15.75 28.29
C GLY A 115 -20.13 15.34 27.43
N ARG A 116 -19.79 14.05 27.34
CA ARG A 116 -18.80 13.55 26.36
C ARG A 116 -19.51 12.86 25.20
N PRO A 117 -19.35 13.35 23.95
CA PRO A 117 -19.99 12.75 22.79
C PRO A 117 -19.53 11.30 22.63
N LYS A 118 -20.48 10.37 22.73
CA LYS A 118 -20.23 8.94 22.50
C LYS A 118 -20.40 8.70 21.00
N TYR A 119 -19.31 8.83 20.25
CA TYR A 119 -19.32 8.47 18.84
C TYR A 119 -19.65 6.98 18.72
N ASN A 120 -20.70 6.63 17.95
CA ASN A 120 -21.02 5.24 17.59
C ASN A 120 -20.00 4.73 16.56
N LEU A 121 -18.72 4.75 16.96
CA LEU A 121 -17.55 4.35 16.19
C LEU A 121 -17.50 2.83 16.02
N ASN A 122 -18.11 2.09 16.94
CA ASN A 122 -18.11 0.62 17.02
C ASN A 122 -18.55 -0.05 15.71
N GLN A 123 -19.67 0.38 15.12
CA GLN A 123 -20.17 -0.21 13.88
C GLN A 123 -19.25 0.02 12.67
N SER A 124 -18.54 1.15 12.56
CA SER A 124 -17.56 1.31 11.48
C SER A 124 -16.29 0.52 11.77
N ILE A 125 -15.82 0.49 13.02
CA ILE A 125 -14.60 -0.23 13.34
C ILE A 125 -14.80 -1.72 13.02
N MET A 126 -15.94 -2.30 13.38
CA MET A 126 -16.30 -3.68 13.03
C MET A 126 -16.34 -3.89 11.51
N TYR A 127 -17.09 -3.06 10.78
CA TYR A 127 -17.20 -3.21 9.33
C TYR A 127 -15.86 -2.99 8.61
N LEU A 128 -15.05 -2.02 9.04
CA LEU A 128 -13.75 -1.74 8.44
C LEU A 128 -12.79 -2.90 8.70
N TYR A 129 -12.84 -3.49 9.90
CA TYR A 129 -12.12 -4.72 10.21
C TYR A 129 -12.60 -5.90 9.33
N GLU A 130 -13.92 -6.12 9.23
CA GLU A 130 -14.53 -7.16 8.38
C GLU A 130 -14.21 -6.97 6.88
N SER A 131 -14.09 -5.73 6.42
CA SER A 131 -13.64 -5.41 5.05
C SER A 131 -12.15 -5.69 4.82
N GLY A 132 -11.43 -6.08 5.87
CA GLY A 132 -10.00 -6.34 5.84
C GLY A 132 -9.17 -5.05 5.84
N MET A 133 -9.61 -3.96 6.45
CA MET A 133 -8.78 -2.75 6.53
C MET A 133 -7.70 -2.91 7.60
N SER A 134 -6.48 -2.44 7.35
CA SER A 134 -5.41 -2.52 8.36
C SER A 134 -5.66 -1.57 9.53
N TRP A 135 -5.27 -1.98 10.74
CA TRP A 135 -5.37 -1.16 11.97
C TRP A 135 -4.75 0.22 11.83
N SER A 136 -3.63 0.31 11.10
CA SER A 136 -2.94 1.58 10.84
C SER A 136 -3.80 2.55 10.04
N ARG A 137 -4.52 2.03 9.05
CA ARG A 137 -5.35 2.82 8.15
C ARG A 137 -6.64 3.23 8.83
N MET A 138 -7.30 2.32 9.55
CA MET A 138 -8.46 2.63 10.40
C MET A 138 -8.15 3.72 11.45
N ALA A 139 -6.95 3.69 12.05
CA ALA A 139 -6.55 4.70 13.04
C ALA A 139 -6.40 6.09 12.41
N ARG A 140 -5.75 6.18 11.24
CA ARG A 140 -5.65 7.42 10.46
C ARG A 140 -7.03 7.93 10.03
N LEU A 141 -7.90 7.04 9.56
CA LEU A 141 -9.25 7.36 9.12
C LEU A 141 -10.10 8.01 10.21
N HIS A 142 -9.97 7.51 11.44
CA HIS A 142 -10.70 8.02 12.59
C HIS A 142 -9.97 9.13 13.34
N ASN A 143 -8.79 9.54 12.87
CA ASN A 143 -7.89 10.49 13.54
C ASN A 143 -7.67 10.14 15.03
N ILE A 144 -7.43 8.86 15.30
CA ILE A 144 -7.16 8.33 16.64
C ILE A 144 -5.86 7.52 16.63
N SER A 145 -5.26 7.32 17.81
CA SER A 145 -4.09 6.45 17.91
C SER A 145 -4.46 4.99 17.66
N LYS A 146 -3.52 4.19 17.14
CA LYS A 146 -3.72 2.73 16.99
C LYS A 146 -4.01 2.06 18.32
N SER A 147 -3.36 2.52 19.41
CA SER A 147 -3.58 1.99 20.76
C SER A 147 -5.01 2.23 21.23
N PHE A 148 -5.57 3.42 20.98
CA PHE A 148 -6.95 3.74 21.32
C PHE A 148 -7.94 2.92 20.47
N LEU A 149 -7.66 2.77 19.17
CA LEU A 149 -8.45 1.93 18.28
C LEU A 149 -8.47 0.45 18.72
N SER A 150 -7.32 -0.11 19.11
CA SER A 150 -7.22 -1.47 19.66
C SER A 150 -7.98 -1.63 20.97
N TYR A 151 -7.85 -0.66 21.89
CA TYR A 151 -8.63 -0.65 23.13
C TYR A 151 -10.14 -0.62 22.87
N MET A 152 -10.59 0.22 21.93
CA MET A 152 -12.00 0.28 21.55
C MET A 152 -12.48 -1.07 21.04
N TYR A 153 -11.73 -1.74 20.17
CA TYR A 153 -12.10 -3.06 19.65
C TYR A 153 -12.16 -4.15 20.72
N MET A 154 -11.17 -4.21 21.62
CA MET A 154 -11.20 -5.14 22.76
C MET A 154 -12.40 -4.89 23.67
N SER A 155 -12.74 -3.62 23.91
CA SER A 155 -13.90 -3.25 24.75
C SER A 155 -15.25 -3.64 24.15
N MET A 156 -15.30 -3.99 22.85
CA MET A 156 -16.48 -4.55 22.18
C MET A 156 -16.63 -6.07 22.40
N GLY A 157 -15.75 -6.71 23.18
CA GLY A 157 -15.78 -8.15 23.43
C GLY A 157 -15.25 -8.99 22.26
N MET A 158 -14.63 -8.35 21.26
CA MET A 158 -14.02 -9.02 20.13
C MET A 158 -12.55 -9.28 20.44
N GLY A 159 -12.22 -10.53 20.74
CA GLY A 159 -10.84 -10.95 20.97
C GLY A 159 -9.96 -10.62 19.77
N ILE A 160 -8.70 -10.25 20.02
CA ILE A 160 -7.70 -10.20 18.95
C ILE A 160 -7.50 -11.63 18.47
N VAL A 161 -8.11 -11.99 17.34
CA VAL A 161 -7.60 -13.10 16.55
C VAL A 161 -6.25 -12.61 16.02
N LYS A 162 -5.17 -13.16 16.59
CA LYS A 162 -3.82 -12.94 16.05
C LYS A 162 -3.83 -13.37 14.58
N PRO A 163 -3.14 -12.64 13.69
CA PRO A 163 -2.95 -13.08 12.32
C PRO A 163 -2.29 -14.45 12.27
#